data_AF-A0A7G5MR28-F1
#
_entry.id   AF-A0A7G5MR28-F1
#
_cell.length_a   1.000
_cell.length_b   1.000
_cell.length_c   1.000
_cell.angle_alpha   90.00
_cell.angle_beta   90.00
_cell.angle_gamma   90.00
#
_symmetry.space_group_name_H-M   'P 1'
#
loop_
_entity.id
_entity.type
_entity.pdbx_description
1 polymer ?
#
loop_
_entity_poly.entity_id
_entity_poly.type
_entity_poly.pdbx_seq_one_letter_code
_entity_poly.pdbx_strand_id
1 'polypeptide(L)'
;MRLWRIFFGMWRTRMSKNKNKREKKGYLEFFIVILISALFGGVGAVILEIYDKDVKSIGNLLEDVIGQGAFWVICFLSVVGSLVNIYMVWAVRKRCRTWDGEDDEAAEEIERYNSRCQGVIACCTTIVMVLSGVNIVYIFHRTENMRNIGIMCILFVSYSLWSAFAQNILVEFSKKMNPEKKGNALSLHFTRDWDNSCDEQEKARMYRAAYVVYRKSNWLYSGIFIFLLMLSVVVDIGVLPFLMLGIIWTYQNVLYICNYNKKCK
;
A
#
# COMPACT_ATOMS: atom_id res chain seq x y z
N MET A 1 51.22 -5.80 4.47
CA MET A 1 50.01 -6.04 5.30
C MET A 1 49.33 -4.79 5.89
N ARG A 2 50.02 -3.67 6.20
CA ARG A 2 49.39 -2.45 6.77
C ARG A 2 48.49 -1.66 5.81
N LEU A 3 48.81 -1.59 4.52
CA LEU A 3 48.02 -0.88 3.50
C LEU A 3 46.63 -1.51 3.24
N TRP A 4 46.54 -2.83 3.27
CA TRP A 4 45.28 -3.55 3.09
C TRP A 4 44.28 -3.26 4.23
N ARG A 5 44.74 -3.14 5.48
CA ARG A 5 43.90 -2.79 6.63
C ARG A 5 43.30 -1.38 6.53
N ILE A 6 44.06 -0.42 6.00
CA ILE A 6 43.60 0.97 5.82
C ILE A 6 42.57 1.05 4.69
N PHE A 7 42.82 0.34 3.58
CA PHE A 7 41.90 0.31 2.44
C PHE A 7 40.58 -0.40 2.80
N PHE A 8 40.64 -1.53 3.50
CA PHE A 8 39.44 -2.23 3.99
C PHE A 8 38.69 -1.42 5.06
N GLY A 9 39.40 -0.74 5.97
CA GLY A 9 38.79 0.14 6.98
C GLY A 9 38.08 1.33 6.36
N MET A 10 38.70 1.97 5.36
CA MET A 10 38.14 3.10 4.63
C MET A 10 36.98 2.69 3.70
N TRP A 11 37.03 1.50 3.11
CA TRP A 11 35.92 0.94 2.35
C TRP A 11 34.72 0.61 3.25
N ARG A 12 34.96 0.00 4.42
CA ARG A 12 33.93 -0.32 5.42
C ARG A 12 33.26 0.94 5.99
N THR A 13 34.02 1.99 6.29
CA THR A 13 33.46 3.26 6.77
C THR A 13 32.69 4.01 5.68
N ARG A 14 33.16 3.99 4.43
CA ARG A 14 32.45 4.57 3.28
C ARG A 14 31.14 3.83 2.97
N MET A 15 31.14 2.50 3.04
CA MET A 15 29.95 1.66 2.87
C MET A 15 28.91 1.91 3.97
N SER A 16 29.34 1.97 5.23
CA SER A 16 28.48 2.32 6.36
C SER A 16 27.88 3.73 6.22
N LYS A 17 28.70 4.72 5.86
CA LYS A 17 28.27 6.11 5.64
C LYS A 17 27.29 6.23 4.47
N ASN A 18 27.50 5.48 3.39
CA ASN A 18 26.60 5.45 2.23
C ASN A 18 25.28 4.74 2.53
N LYS A 19 25.29 3.64 3.29
CA LYS A 19 24.07 2.96 3.75
C LYS A 19 23.21 3.90 4.59
N ASN A 20 23.81 4.54 5.58
CA ASN A 20 23.14 5.47 6.50
C ASN A 20 22.59 6.71 5.74
N LYS A 21 23.30 7.19 4.70
CA LYS A 21 22.80 8.27 3.82
C LYS A 21 21.59 7.84 2.98
N ARG A 22 21.59 6.61 2.45
CA ARG A 22 20.46 6.07 1.65
C ARG A 22 19.23 5.81 2.50
N GLU A 23 19.41 5.36 3.75
CA GLU A 23 18.32 5.19 4.71
C GLU A 23 17.68 6.54 5.04
N LYS A 24 18.49 7.54 5.42
CA LYS A 24 18.01 8.92 5.67
C LYS A 24 17.29 9.54 4.47
N LYS A 25 17.77 9.29 3.25
CA LYS A 25 17.12 9.75 2.02
C LYS A 25 15.72 9.13 1.86
N GLY A 26 15.56 7.84 2.12
CA GLY A 26 14.25 7.19 2.04
C GLY A 26 13.25 7.73 3.08
N TYR A 27 13.68 7.96 4.33
CA TYR A 27 12.82 8.61 5.32
C TYR A 27 12.37 10.01 4.89
N LEU A 28 13.27 10.79 4.27
CA LEU A 28 12.95 12.11 3.75
C LEU A 28 11.95 12.04 2.59
N GLU A 29 12.16 11.13 1.64
CA GLU A 29 11.24 10.91 0.51
C GLU A 29 9.85 10.52 1.00
N PHE A 30 9.77 9.58 1.94
CA PHE A 30 8.51 9.16 2.56
C PHE A 30 7.79 10.31 3.26
N PHE A 31 8.53 11.13 4.02
CA PHE A 31 7.97 12.31 4.68
C PHE A 31 7.42 13.33 3.68
N ILE A 32 8.13 13.57 2.57
CA ILE A 32 7.66 14.47 1.50
C ILE A 32 6.35 13.95 0.89
N VAL A 33 6.25 12.65 0.64
CA VAL A 33 5.00 12.03 0.11
C VAL A 33 3.84 12.26 1.07
N ILE A 34 4.05 12.08 2.37
CA ILE A 34 3.02 12.33 3.38
C ILE A 34 2.57 13.79 3.33
N LEU A 35 3.50 14.75 3.30
CA LEU A 35 3.16 16.18 3.23
C LEU A 35 2.36 16.53 1.98
N ILE A 36 2.79 16.03 0.82
CA ILE A 36 2.10 16.26 -0.45
C ILE A 36 0.69 15.65 -0.39
N SER A 37 0.56 14.40 0.07
CA SER A 37 -0.75 13.74 0.17
C SER A 37 -1.68 14.42 1.17
N ALA A 38 -1.17 14.93 2.30
CA ALA A 38 -1.93 15.70 3.27
C ALA A 38 -2.42 17.02 2.69
N LEU A 39 -1.59 17.70 1.88
CA LEU A 39 -1.97 18.94 1.20
C LEU A 39 -3.08 18.69 0.17
N PHE A 40 -2.96 17.65 -0.66
CA PHE A 40 -4.01 17.26 -1.61
C PHE A 40 -5.31 16.86 -0.89
N GLY A 41 -5.21 16.10 0.20
CA GLY A 41 -6.38 15.72 1.01
C GLY A 41 -7.07 16.94 1.64
N GLY A 42 -6.31 17.88 2.18
CA GLY A 42 -6.83 19.11 2.77
C GLY A 42 -7.49 20.04 1.75
N VAL A 43 -6.86 20.24 0.59
CA VAL A 43 -7.45 21.03 -0.51
C VAL A 43 -8.72 20.37 -1.04
N GLY A 44 -8.72 19.05 -1.19
CA GLY A 44 -9.91 18.28 -1.60
C GLY A 44 -11.07 18.46 -0.63
N ALA A 45 -10.81 18.46 0.68
CA ALA A 45 -11.85 18.67 1.69
C ALA A 45 -12.48 20.08 1.60
N VAL A 46 -11.67 21.13 1.43
CA VAL A 46 -12.16 22.51 1.29
C VAL A 46 -13.00 22.70 0.02
N ILE A 47 -12.58 22.07 -1.10
CA ILE A 47 -13.35 22.12 -2.35
C ILE A 47 -14.71 21.45 -2.14
N LEU A 48 -14.76 20.29 -1.48
CA LEU A 48 -16.02 19.59 -1.22
C LEU A 48 -16.98 20.40 -0.34
N GLU A 49 -16.45 21.15 0.63
CA GLU A 49 -17.25 22.07 1.47
C GLU A 49 -17.90 23.19 0.64
N ILE A 50 -17.22 23.72 -0.38
CA ILE A 50 -17.73 24.81 -1.22
C ILE A 50 -18.84 24.33 -2.17
N TYR A 51 -18.81 23.08 -2.62
CA TYR A 51 -19.75 22.51 -3.60
C TYR A 51 -20.86 21.62 -2.97
N ASP A 52 -21.12 21.78 -1.66
CA ASP A 52 -22.00 20.96 -0.81
C ASP A 52 -23.42 20.65 -1.35
N LYS A 53 -23.93 21.41 -2.32
CA LYS A 53 -25.28 21.24 -2.88
C LYS A 53 -25.43 20.14 -3.93
N ASP A 54 -24.40 19.83 -4.73
CA ASP A 54 -24.50 18.87 -5.85
C ASP A 54 -24.08 17.43 -5.46
N VAL A 55 -23.38 17.25 -4.34
CA VAL A 55 -22.86 15.95 -3.88
C VAL A 55 -23.88 15.16 -3.03
N LYS A 56 -24.95 15.83 -2.56
CA LYS A 56 -26.02 15.23 -1.73
C LYS A 56 -26.73 14.03 -2.37
N SER A 57 -26.72 13.90 -3.69
CA SER A 57 -27.37 12.77 -4.38
C SER A 57 -26.55 11.47 -4.36
N ILE A 58 -25.24 11.53 -4.09
CA ILE A 58 -24.35 10.34 -4.11
C ILE A 58 -24.21 9.71 -2.71
N GLY A 59 -24.42 10.49 -1.64
CA GLY A 59 -24.24 10.07 -0.25
C GLY A 59 -25.35 9.17 0.33
N ASN A 60 -26.59 9.36 -0.11
CA ASN A 60 -27.79 8.84 0.58
C ASN A 60 -27.88 7.30 0.71
N LEU A 61 -27.16 6.52 -0.10
CA LEU A 61 -27.26 5.05 -0.11
C LEU A 61 -26.17 4.35 0.71
N LEU A 62 -24.97 4.93 0.77
CA LEU A 62 -23.95 4.53 1.74
C LEU A 62 -24.35 5.03 3.14
N GLU A 63 -25.08 6.14 3.23
CA GLU A 63 -25.49 6.81 4.48
C GLU A 63 -26.27 5.94 5.47
N ASP A 64 -27.25 5.15 5.02
CA ASP A 64 -28.18 4.46 5.93
C ASP A 64 -27.64 3.14 6.51
N VAL A 65 -26.68 2.49 5.83
CA VAL A 65 -26.06 1.23 6.31
C VAL A 65 -24.78 1.49 7.12
N ILE A 66 -24.11 2.61 6.86
CA ILE A 66 -22.78 2.97 7.41
C ILE A 66 -22.89 3.97 8.58
N GLY A 67 -24.05 4.61 8.75
CA GLY A 67 -24.32 5.60 9.79
C GLY A 67 -24.13 5.08 11.22
N GLN A 68 -23.33 5.81 12.00
CA GLN A 68 -22.85 5.52 13.37
C GLN A 68 -21.99 4.25 13.54
N GLY A 69 -22.32 3.14 12.90
CA GLY A 69 -21.54 1.89 12.97
C GLY A 69 -20.15 2.01 12.34
N ALA A 70 -20.00 2.76 11.26
CA ALA A 70 -18.75 2.79 10.51
C ALA A 70 -17.59 3.47 11.23
N PHE A 71 -17.87 4.47 12.07
CA PHE A 71 -16.88 5.07 12.94
C PHE A 71 -16.26 4.00 13.86
N TRP A 72 -17.10 3.20 14.50
CA TRP A 72 -16.66 2.11 15.37
C TRP A 72 -15.97 0.99 14.59
N VAL A 73 -16.45 0.68 13.37
CA VAL A 73 -15.83 -0.33 12.49
C VAL A 73 -14.42 0.09 12.07
N ILE A 74 -14.18 1.36 11.72
CA ILE A 74 -12.83 1.85 11.38
C ILE A 74 -11.92 1.82 12.60
N CYS A 75 -12.39 2.32 13.74
CA CYS A 75 -11.64 2.24 14.99
C CYS A 75 -11.24 0.80 15.29
N PHE A 76 -12.20 -0.13 15.20
CA PHE A 76 -11.98 -1.55 15.41
C PHE A 76 -10.99 -2.14 14.40
N LEU A 77 -11.18 -1.92 13.10
CA LEU A 77 -10.27 -2.41 12.05
C LEU A 77 -8.86 -1.84 12.16
N SER A 78 -8.71 -0.58 12.55
CA SER A 78 -7.41 0.06 12.72
C SER A 78 -6.66 -0.51 13.92
N VAL A 79 -7.36 -0.74 15.05
CA VAL A 79 -6.78 -1.35 16.25
C VAL A 79 -6.44 -2.82 16.00
N VAL A 80 -7.40 -3.61 15.51
CA VAL A 80 -7.20 -5.04 15.20
C VAL A 80 -6.14 -5.21 14.13
N GLY A 81 -6.18 -4.40 13.06
CA GLY A 81 -5.16 -4.40 12.01
C GLY A 81 -3.78 -4.09 12.55
N SER A 82 -3.66 -3.16 13.50
CA SER A 82 -2.38 -2.86 14.16
C SER A 82 -1.86 -4.04 14.98
N LEU A 83 -2.73 -4.73 15.72
CA LEU A 83 -2.38 -5.95 16.47
C LEU A 83 -1.97 -7.09 15.53
N VAL A 84 -2.67 -7.27 14.41
CA VAL A 84 -2.32 -8.26 13.39
C VAL A 84 -0.95 -7.94 12.78
N ASN A 85 -0.66 -6.68 12.47
CA ASN A 85 0.67 -6.26 11.99
C ASN A 85 1.77 -6.61 13.01
N ILE A 86 1.54 -6.35 14.31
CA ILE A 86 2.49 -6.71 15.38
C ILE A 86 2.72 -8.22 15.41
N TYR A 87 1.64 -9.00 15.40
CA TYR A 87 1.70 -10.46 15.42
C TYR A 87 2.47 -11.01 14.21
N MET A 88 2.19 -10.53 12.99
CA MET A 88 2.87 -10.97 11.78
C MET A 88 4.36 -10.67 11.81
N VAL A 89 4.74 -9.44 12.20
CA VAL A 89 6.15 -9.05 12.36
C VAL A 89 6.84 -9.93 13.40
N TRP A 90 6.18 -10.20 14.53
CA TRP A 90 6.71 -11.09 15.55
C TRP A 90 6.86 -12.54 15.07
N ALA A 91 5.86 -13.07 14.37
CA ALA A 91 5.86 -14.43 13.85
C ALA A 91 6.99 -14.65 12.82
N VAL A 92 7.16 -13.73 11.86
CA VAL A 92 8.28 -13.75 10.91
C VAL A 92 9.61 -13.64 11.65
N ARG A 93 9.73 -12.70 12.59
CA ARG A 93 10.95 -12.53 13.40
C ARG A 93 11.32 -13.81 14.15
N LYS A 94 10.35 -14.50 14.73
CA LYS A 94 10.57 -15.76 15.45
C LYS A 94 11.13 -16.81 14.51
N ARG A 95 10.51 -17.01 13.33
CA ARG A 95 10.97 -17.96 12.31
C ARG A 95 12.36 -17.63 11.79
N CYS A 96 12.65 -16.36 11.51
CA CYS A 96 13.99 -15.92 11.08
C CYS A 96 15.08 -16.12 12.17
N ARG A 97 14.71 -16.16 13.46
CA ARG A 97 15.67 -16.40 14.56
C ARG A 97 15.95 -17.89 14.80
N THR A 98 15.00 -18.75 14.46
CA THR A 98 15.13 -20.20 14.61
C THR A 98 15.81 -20.86 13.42
N TRP A 99 15.92 -20.15 12.30
CA TRP A 99 16.65 -20.60 11.11
C TRP A 99 18.16 -20.60 11.39
N ASP A 100 18.81 -21.71 11.05
CA ASP A 100 20.24 -21.95 11.27
C ASP A 100 21.14 -21.26 10.23
N GLY A 101 20.56 -20.82 9.11
CA GLY A 101 21.27 -20.13 8.04
C GLY A 101 21.74 -21.03 6.90
N GLU A 102 21.55 -22.35 7.01
CA GLU A 102 22.08 -23.35 6.07
C GLU A 102 20.97 -24.13 5.36
N ASP A 103 19.76 -24.23 5.94
CA ASP A 103 18.63 -24.90 5.31
C ASP A 103 17.90 -24.01 4.29
N ASP A 104 18.16 -24.25 3.00
CA ASP A 104 17.54 -23.54 1.87
C ASP A 104 16.02 -23.76 1.79
N GLU A 105 15.51 -24.94 2.13
CA GLU A 105 14.05 -25.22 2.09
C GLU A 105 13.33 -24.44 3.19
N ALA A 106 13.90 -24.39 4.40
CA ALA A 106 13.39 -23.56 5.48
C ALA A 106 13.44 -22.07 5.13
N ALA A 107 14.48 -21.62 4.42
CA ALA A 107 14.59 -20.24 3.96
C ALA A 107 13.45 -19.87 3.00
N GLU A 108 13.17 -20.72 2.01
CA GLU A 108 12.06 -20.53 1.07
C GLU A 108 10.70 -20.50 1.77
N GLU A 109 10.46 -21.34 2.77
CA GLU A 109 9.19 -21.35 3.50
C GLU A 109 8.99 -20.05 4.28
N ILE A 110 10.04 -19.56 4.94
CA ILE A 110 10.03 -18.31 5.70
C ILE A 110 9.78 -17.13 4.75
N GLU A 111 10.40 -17.10 3.58
CA GLU A 111 10.18 -16.08 2.58
C GLU A 111 8.75 -16.09 2.04
N ARG A 112 8.21 -17.27 1.73
CA ARG A 112 6.83 -17.42 1.28
C ARG A 112 5.85 -16.95 2.36
N TYR A 113 6.11 -17.26 3.62
CA TYR A 113 5.32 -16.78 4.75
C TYR A 113 5.43 -15.25 4.91
N ASN A 114 6.64 -14.69 4.81
CA ASN A 114 6.87 -13.26 4.87
C ASN A 114 6.14 -12.50 3.75
N SER A 115 6.20 -13.01 2.51
CA SER A 115 5.49 -12.44 1.36
C SER A 115 3.97 -12.45 1.57
N ARG A 116 3.42 -13.54 2.13
CA ARG A 116 1.99 -13.60 2.50
C ARG A 116 1.64 -12.56 3.57
N CYS A 117 2.46 -12.41 4.60
CA CYS A 117 2.27 -11.38 5.62
C CYS A 117 2.26 -9.97 5.01
N GLN A 118 3.23 -9.64 4.14
CA GLN A 118 3.25 -8.36 3.43
C GLN A 118 1.98 -8.14 2.59
N GLY A 119 1.51 -9.17 1.88
CA GLY A 119 0.26 -9.12 1.12
C GLY A 119 -0.96 -8.86 1.99
N VAL A 120 -1.09 -9.53 3.15
CA VAL A 120 -2.20 -9.30 4.08
C VAL A 120 -2.16 -7.88 4.65
N ILE A 121 -0.99 -7.39 5.06
CA ILE A 121 -0.84 -6.02 5.57
C ILE A 121 -1.25 -5.00 4.49
N ALA A 122 -0.83 -5.20 3.24
CA ALA A 122 -1.19 -4.34 2.12
C ALA A 122 -2.71 -4.34 1.85
N CYS A 123 -3.36 -5.50 1.89
CA CYS A 123 -4.81 -5.62 1.76
C CYS A 123 -5.54 -4.88 2.89
N CYS A 124 -5.16 -5.11 4.15
CA CYS A 124 -5.76 -4.44 5.30
C CYS A 124 -5.57 -2.92 5.21
N THR A 125 -4.39 -2.46 4.81
CA THR A 125 -4.11 -1.03 4.63
C THR A 125 -4.99 -0.42 3.56
N THR A 126 -5.17 -1.11 2.43
CA THR A 126 -6.04 -0.66 1.33
C THR A 126 -7.51 -0.58 1.76
N ILE A 127 -8.00 -1.57 2.50
CA ILE A 127 -9.39 -1.57 3.02
C ILE A 127 -9.61 -0.40 3.98
N VAL A 128 -8.72 -0.20 4.94
CA VAL A 128 -8.83 0.92 5.89
C VAL A 128 -8.75 2.26 5.15
N MET A 129 -7.87 2.41 4.16
CA MET A 129 -7.78 3.62 3.35
C MET A 129 -9.08 3.95 2.62
N VAL A 130 -9.71 2.96 1.96
CA VAL A 130 -10.99 3.17 1.27
C VAL A 130 -12.09 3.54 2.27
N LEU A 131 -12.20 2.81 3.38
CA LEU A 131 -13.21 3.07 4.41
C LEU A 131 -13.03 4.45 5.07
N SER A 132 -11.79 4.87 5.33
CA SER A 132 -11.46 6.20 5.83
C SER A 132 -11.90 7.28 4.84
N GLY A 133 -11.68 7.09 3.54
CA GLY A 133 -12.16 8.02 2.51
C GLY A 133 -13.69 8.18 2.52
N VAL A 134 -14.43 7.07 2.59
CA VAL A 134 -15.90 7.08 2.69
C VAL A 134 -16.37 7.81 3.97
N ASN A 135 -15.72 7.58 5.10
CA ASN A 135 -16.10 8.19 6.37
C ASN A 135 -15.78 9.68 6.43
N ILE A 136 -14.68 10.13 5.84
CA ILE A 136 -14.37 11.55 5.71
C ILE A 136 -15.53 12.24 4.99
N VAL A 137 -15.93 11.75 3.82
CA VAL A 137 -17.07 12.31 3.07
C VAL A 137 -18.36 12.32 3.91
N TYR A 138 -18.66 11.23 4.62
CA TYR A 138 -19.85 11.14 5.48
C TYR A 138 -19.86 12.17 6.62
N ILE A 139 -18.76 12.27 7.37
CA ILE A 139 -18.68 13.14 8.56
C ILE A 139 -18.70 14.62 8.15
N PHE A 140 -18.05 14.98 7.04
CA PHE A 140 -18.10 16.33 6.47
C PHE A 140 -19.52 16.78 6.10
N HIS A 141 -20.36 15.89 5.56
CA HIS A 141 -21.73 16.26 5.15
C HIS A 141 -22.76 16.27 6.30
N ARG A 142 -22.55 15.51 7.38
CA ARG A 142 -23.61 15.24 8.38
C ARG A 142 -23.32 15.69 9.81
N THR A 143 -22.06 15.93 10.17
CA THR A 143 -21.70 16.23 11.56
C THR A 143 -20.76 17.43 11.68
N GLU A 144 -21.23 18.48 12.34
CA GLU A 144 -20.43 19.65 12.74
C GLU A 144 -19.36 19.34 13.82
N ASN A 145 -19.22 18.06 14.21
CA ASN A 145 -18.29 17.64 15.26
C ASN A 145 -16.86 17.49 14.73
N MET A 146 -16.17 18.63 14.57
CA MET A 146 -14.77 18.74 14.15
C MET A 146 -13.81 17.83 14.95
N ARG A 147 -14.14 17.53 16.22
CA ARG A 147 -13.37 16.62 17.08
C ARG A 147 -13.30 15.19 16.51
N ASN A 148 -14.40 14.66 15.98
CA ASN A 148 -14.46 13.29 15.48
C ASN A 148 -13.68 13.14 14.15
N ILE A 149 -13.71 14.18 13.31
CA ILE A 149 -12.88 14.28 12.10
C ILE A 149 -11.39 14.22 12.47
N GLY A 150 -10.98 15.03 13.45
CA GLY A 150 -9.59 15.07 13.92
C GLY A 150 -9.10 13.71 14.42
N ILE A 151 -9.91 13.02 15.25
CA ILE A 151 -9.57 11.67 15.75
C ILE A 151 -9.41 10.68 14.60
N MET A 152 -10.29 10.72 13.60
CA MET A 152 -10.23 9.81 12.45
C MET A 152 -9.02 10.05 11.55
N CYS A 153 -8.69 11.31 11.27
CA CYS A 153 -7.47 11.64 10.54
C CYS A 153 -6.22 11.15 11.28
N ILE A 154 -6.17 11.32 12.60
CA ILE A 154 -5.06 10.83 13.42
C ILE A 154 -4.97 9.30 13.39
N LEU A 155 -6.10 8.59 13.52
CA LEU A 155 -6.15 7.13 13.46
C LEU A 155 -5.72 6.60 12.08
N PHE A 156 -6.23 7.20 11.00
CA PHE A 156 -5.87 6.84 9.64
C PHE A 156 -4.36 7.04 9.38
N VAL A 157 -3.81 8.19 9.74
CA VAL A 157 -2.38 8.50 9.56
C VAL A 157 -1.52 7.57 10.42
N SER A 158 -1.86 7.39 11.70
CA SER A 158 -1.10 6.52 12.60
C SER A 158 -1.12 5.05 12.16
N TYR A 159 -2.27 4.53 11.72
CA TYR A 159 -2.38 3.18 11.17
C TYR A 159 -1.58 3.01 9.87
N SER A 160 -1.65 3.99 8.96
CA SER A 160 -0.91 3.98 7.70
C SER A 160 0.60 4.01 7.94
N LEU A 161 1.07 4.85 8.85
CA LEU A 161 2.46 4.91 9.29
C LEU A 161 2.90 3.57 9.92
N TRP A 162 2.09 3.02 10.82
CA TRP A 162 2.38 1.74 11.45
C TRP A 162 2.50 0.60 10.43
N SER A 163 1.58 0.55 9.47
CA SER A 163 1.59 -0.46 8.40
C SER A 163 2.79 -0.30 7.47
N ALA A 164 3.19 0.93 7.14
CA ALA A 164 4.41 1.20 6.38
C ALA A 164 5.68 0.77 7.14
N PHE A 165 5.74 1.04 8.45
CA PHE A 165 6.85 0.58 9.30
C PHE A 165 6.91 -0.94 9.41
N ALA A 166 5.76 -1.60 9.61
CA ALA A 166 5.69 -3.06 9.65
C ALA A 166 6.18 -3.67 8.33
N GLN A 167 5.75 -3.14 7.18
CA GLN A 167 6.24 -3.57 5.88
C GLN A 167 7.75 -3.34 5.72
N ASN A 168 8.29 -2.20 6.16
CA ASN A 168 9.75 -1.97 6.14
C ASN A 168 10.51 -3.02 6.98
N ILE A 169 10.02 -3.36 8.17
CA ILE A 169 10.63 -4.39 9.02
C ILE A 169 10.60 -5.77 8.32
N LEU A 170 9.48 -6.14 7.69
CA LEU A 170 9.37 -7.39 6.94
C LEU A 170 10.32 -7.43 5.73
N VAL A 171 10.50 -6.30 5.04
CA VAL A 171 11.49 -6.16 3.96
C VAL A 171 12.91 -6.29 4.50
N GLU A 172 13.21 -5.73 5.67
CA GLU A 172 14.52 -5.89 6.33
C GLU A 172 14.81 -7.34 6.73
N PHE A 173 13.81 -8.11 7.15
CA PHE A 173 14.00 -9.55 7.37
C PHE A 173 14.33 -10.29 6.07
N SER A 174 13.62 -9.98 4.99
CA SER A 174 13.93 -10.57 3.68
C SER A 174 15.36 -10.24 3.23
N LYS A 175 15.84 -9.00 3.41
CA LYS A 175 17.23 -8.61 3.09
C LYS A 175 18.29 -9.26 3.98
N LYS A 176 17.93 -9.68 5.20
CA LYS A 176 18.87 -10.37 6.09
C LYS A 176 19.09 -11.81 5.66
N MET A 177 18.04 -12.45 5.15
CA MET A 177 18.12 -13.80 4.57
C MET A 177 18.78 -13.76 3.20
N ASN A 178 18.46 -12.74 2.40
CA ASN A 178 18.93 -12.53 1.03
C ASN A 178 19.76 -11.24 0.91
N PRO A 179 21.08 -11.30 1.18
CA PRO A 179 21.94 -10.12 1.13
C PRO A 179 22.07 -9.50 -0.28
N GLU A 180 21.70 -10.22 -1.33
CA GLU A 180 21.63 -9.75 -2.71
C GLU A 180 20.49 -8.75 -2.96
N LYS A 181 19.40 -8.83 -2.18
CA LYS A 181 18.22 -7.95 -2.32
C LYS A 181 18.54 -6.51 -1.87
N LYS A 182 18.18 -5.53 -2.70
CA LYS A 182 18.50 -4.10 -2.52
C LYS A 182 17.25 -3.23 -2.53
N GLY A 183 17.42 -1.96 -2.16
CA GLY A 183 16.35 -0.96 -2.09
C GLY A 183 15.97 -0.59 -0.66
N ASN A 184 15.40 0.58 -0.43
CA ASN A 184 14.87 1.00 0.87
C ASN A 184 13.34 1.00 0.78
N ALA A 185 12.62 0.29 1.66
CA ALA A 185 11.16 0.14 1.54
C ALA A 185 10.41 1.49 1.60
N LEU A 186 11.01 2.48 2.25
CA LEU A 186 10.46 3.83 2.36
C LEU A 186 10.90 4.77 1.22
N SER A 187 11.73 4.31 0.28
CA SER A 187 12.15 5.14 -0.87
C SER A 187 11.17 5.04 -2.02
N LEU A 188 11.00 6.14 -2.76
CA LEU A 188 10.15 6.19 -3.96
C LEU A 188 10.62 5.26 -5.09
N HIS A 189 11.91 4.91 -5.05
CA HIS A 189 12.52 4.00 -6.02
C HIS A 189 12.56 2.55 -5.53
N PHE A 190 11.90 2.22 -4.42
CA PHE A 190 11.95 0.89 -3.82
C PHE A 190 11.63 -0.21 -4.83
N THR A 191 10.50 -0.12 -5.52
CA THR A 191 10.06 -1.15 -6.48
C THR A 191 11.10 -1.37 -7.58
N ARG A 192 11.69 -0.31 -8.11
CA ARG A 192 12.72 -0.40 -9.15
C ARG A 192 14.01 -1.01 -8.62
N ASP A 193 14.46 -0.57 -7.45
CA ASP A 193 15.70 -1.06 -6.84
C ASP A 193 15.57 -2.52 -6.37
N TRP A 194 14.37 -2.91 -5.93
CA TRP A 194 14.00 -4.27 -5.56
C TRP A 194 13.95 -5.19 -6.78
N ASP A 195 13.21 -4.81 -7.83
CA ASP A 195 13.11 -5.56 -9.10
C ASP A 195 14.51 -5.76 -9.72
N ASN A 196 15.34 -4.72 -9.74
CA ASN A 196 16.71 -4.85 -10.24
C ASN A 196 17.60 -5.81 -9.43
N SER A 197 17.27 -6.08 -8.17
CA SER A 197 18.01 -7.02 -7.33
C SER A 197 17.50 -8.46 -7.39
N CYS A 198 16.29 -8.67 -7.91
CA CYS A 198 15.72 -10.00 -8.11
C CYS A 198 16.45 -10.76 -9.22
N ASP A 199 16.59 -12.07 -9.02
CA ASP A 199 17.11 -12.98 -10.03
C ASP A 199 16.09 -13.19 -11.17
N GLU A 200 16.49 -13.94 -12.21
CA GLU A 200 15.63 -14.17 -13.38
C GLU A 200 14.39 -15.02 -13.04
N GLN A 201 14.50 -15.96 -12.10
CA GLN A 201 13.39 -16.83 -11.72
C GLN A 201 12.33 -16.09 -10.90
N GLU A 202 12.72 -15.23 -9.96
CA GLU A 202 11.85 -14.34 -9.21
C GLU A 202 11.14 -13.36 -10.15
N LYS A 203 11.86 -12.75 -11.09
CA LYS A 203 11.26 -11.87 -12.11
C LYS A 203 10.23 -12.61 -12.96
N ALA A 204 10.56 -13.81 -13.43
CA ALA A 204 9.63 -14.62 -14.21
C ALA A 204 8.35 -14.94 -13.42
N ARG A 205 8.47 -15.28 -12.12
CA ARG A 205 7.33 -15.50 -11.22
C ARG A 205 6.50 -14.22 -11.05
N MET A 206 7.14 -13.08 -10.82
CA MET A 206 6.48 -11.78 -10.66
C MET A 206 5.71 -11.36 -11.93
N TYR A 207 6.33 -11.47 -13.11
CA TYR A 207 5.69 -11.13 -14.38
C TYR A 207 4.54 -12.07 -14.72
N ARG A 208 4.67 -13.37 -14.43
CA ARG A 208 3.57 -14.33 -14.59
C ARG A 208 2.40 -13.98 -13.68
N ALA A 209 2.66 -13.64 -12.42
CA ALA A 209 1.62 -13.20 -11.49
C ALA A 209 0.95 -11.90 -11.97
N ALA A 210 1.72 -10.91 -12.42
CA ALA A 210 1.20 -9.65 -12.97
C ALA A 210 0.29 -9.87 -14.19
N TYR A 211 0.67 -10.79 -15.10
CA TYR A 211 -0.16 -11.13 -16.26
C TYR A 211 -1.48 -11.81 -15.87
N VAL A 212 -1.45 -12.71 -14.87
CA VAL A 212 -2.67 -13.33 -14.34
C VAL A 212 -3.60 -12.28 -13.72
N VAL A 213 -3.04 -11.33 -12.95
CA VAL A 213 -3.80 -10.20 -12.39
C VAL A 213 -4.44 -9.38 -13.51
N TYR A 214 -3.68 -8.95 -14.53
CA TYR A 214 -4.21 -8.23 -15.68
C TYR A 214 -5.41 -8.94 -16.32
N ARG A 215 -5.26 -10.24 -16.61
CA ARG A 215 -6.32 -11.04 -17.23
C ARG A 215 -7.54 -11.18 -16.33
N LYS A 216 -7.36 -11.40 -15.04
CA LYS A 216 -8.47 -11.56 -14.07
C LYS A 216 -9.15 -10.24 -13.74
N SER A 217 -8.41 -9.12 -13.72
CA SER A 217 -8.96 -7.78 -13.52
C SER A 217 -9.96 -7.41 -14.62
N ASN A 218 -9.73 -7.79 -15.88
CA ASN A 218 -10.70 -7.54 -16.96
C ASN A 218 -12.06 -8.22 -16.71
N TRP A 219 -12.04 -9.46 -16.20
CA TRP A 219 -13.27 -10.15 -15.79
C TRP A 219 -13.91 -9.49 -14.57
N LEU A 220 -13.10 -9.05 -13.61
CA LEU A 220 -13.57 -8.33 -12.43
C LEU A 220 -14.26 -7.01 -12.81
N TYR A 221 -13.64 -6.19 -13.67
CA TYR A 221 -14.22 -4.91 -14.12
C TYR A 221 -15.51 -5.11 -14.89
N SER A 222 -15.57 -6.14 -15.76
CA SER A 222 -16.80 -6.51 -16.46
C SER A 222 -17.90 -6.92 -15.47
N GLY A 223 -17.56 -7.72 -14.46
CA GLY A 223 -18.49 -8.14 -13.41
C GLY A 223 -19.00 -6.96 -12.57
N ILE A 224 -18.12 -6.04 -12.16
CA ILE A 224 -18.48 -4.83 -11.42
C ILE A 224 -19.39 -3.94 -12.28
N PHE A 225 -19.11 -3.80 -13.57
CA PHE A 225 -19.93 -3.00 -14.48
C PHE A 225 -21.35 -3.57 -14.61
N ILE A 226 -21.48 -4.88 -14.82
CA ILE A 226 -22.79 -5.55 -14.86
C ILE A 226 -23.52 -5.41 -13.53
N PHE A 227 -22.81 -5.57 -12.41
CA PHE A 227 -23.37 -5.41 -11.07
C PHE A 227 -23.90 -3.98 -10.85
N LEU A 228 -23.13 -2.96 -11.25
CA LEU A 228 -23.57 -1.56 -11.19
C LEU A 228 -24.79 -1.30 -12.07
N LEU A 229 -24.85 -1.88 -13.28
CA LEU A 229 -26.03 -1.78 -14.14
C LEU A 229 -27.26 -2.40 -13.49
N MET A 230 -27.14 -3.59 -12.92
CA MET A 230 -28.26 -4.24 -12.23
C MET A 230 -28.72 -3.44 -11.01
N LEU A 231 -27.76 -2.91 -10.24
CA LEU A 231 -28.06 -2.09 -9.07
C LEU A 231 -28.71 -0.76 -9.48
N SER A 232 -28.37 -0.20 -10.64
CA SER A 232 -28.95 1.05 -11.16
C SER A 232 -30.45 0.96 -11.50
N VAL A 233 -30.98 -0.25 -11.65
CA VAL A 233 -32.43 -0.46 -11.86
C VAL A 233 -33.21 -0.32 -10.54
N VAL A 234 -32.58 -0.70 -9.43
CA VAL A 234 -33.21 -0.68 -8.10
C VAL A 234 -32.95 0.65 -7.39
N VAL A 235 -31.85 1.31 -7.74
CA VAL A 235 -31.28 2.44 -7.03
C VAL A 235 -30.85 3.49 -8.05
N ASP A 236 -31.15 4.77 -7.82
CA ASP A 236 -30.63 5.87 -8.65
C ASP A 236 -29.12 6.04 -8.48
N ILE A 237 -28.38 5.19 -9.17
CA ILE A 237 -26.93 5.28 -9.28
C ILE A 237 -26.64 6.32 -10.35
N GLY A 238 -26.10 7.47 -9.94
CA GLY A 238 -25.63 8.50 -10.87
C GLY A 238 -24.58 7.96 -11.85
N VAL A 239 -24.24 8.73 -12.87
CA VAL A 239 -23.30 8.30 -13.94
C VAL A 239 -21.84 8.17 -13.44
N LEU A 240 -21.51 8.80 -12.30
CA LEU A 240 -20.14 8.92 -11.79
C LEU A 240 -19.40 7.58 -11.56
N PRO A 241 -19.99 6.55 -10.90
CA PRO A 241 -19.31 5.27 -10.67
C PRO A 241 -18.97 4.53 -11.97
N PHE A 242 -19.84 4.63 -12.99
CA PHE A 242 -19.58 4.06 -14.31
C PHE A 242 -18.39 4.74 -15.00
N LEU A 243 -18.31 6.07 -14.92
CA LEU A 243 -17.18 6.83 -15.48
C LEU A 243 -15.87 6.49 -14.77
N MET A 244 -15.86 6.44 -13.42
CA MET A 244 -14.67 6.09 -12.64
C MET A 244 -14.17 4.68 -12.98
N LEU A 245 -15.07 3.70 -13.06
CA LEU A 245 -14.73 2.34 -13.48
C LEU A 245 -14.18 2.32 -14.92
N GLY A 246 -14.82 3.04 -15.84
CA GLY A 246 -14.41 3.14 -17.24
C GLY A 246 -13.01 3.75 -17.40
N ILE A 247 -12.69 4.81 -16.65
CA ILE A 247 -11.36 5.44 -16.64
C ILE A 247 -10.30 4.45 -16.16
N ILE A 248 -10.54 3.79 -15.01
CA ILE A 248 -9.58 2.83 -14.44
C ILE A 248 -9.35 1.66 -15.40
N TRP A 249 -10.43 1.11 -15.96
CA TRP A 249 -10.34 -0.03 -16.88
C TRP A 249 -9.64 0.35 -18.18
N THR A 250 -10.00 1.49 -18.77
CA THR A 250 -9.36 1.98 -20.00
C THR A 250 -7.89 2.29 -19.77
N TYR A 251 -7.55 2.92 -18.64
CA TYR A 251 -6.16 3.19 -18.26
C TYR A 251 -5.32 1.91 -18.20
N GLN A 252 -5.83 0.84 -17.58
CA GLN A 252 -5.13 -0.45 -17.56
C GLN A 252 -4.91 -1.02 -18.97
N ASN A 253 -5.91 -0.94 -19.85
CA ASN A 253 -5.79 -1.42 -21.23
C ASN A 253 -4.79 -0.59 -22.05
N VAL A 254 -4.83 0.73 -21.92
CA VAL A 254 -3.89 1.64 -22.60
C VAL A 254 -2.46 1.36 -22.15
N LEU A 255 -2.22 1.20 -20.84
CA LEU A 255 -0.90 0.84 -20.32
C LEU A 255 -0.39 -0.48 -20.89
N TYR A 256 -1.25 -1.48 -21.02
CA TYR A 256 -0.87 -2.76 -21.60
C TYR A 256 -0.46 -2.58 -23.07
N ILE A 257 -1.28 -1.91 -23.88
CA ILE A 257 -1.01 -1.67 -25.31
C ILE A 257 0.29 -0.86 -25.49
N CYS A 258 0.46 0.22 -24.74
CA CYS A 258 1.62 1.10 -24.83
C CYS A 258 2.93 0.40 -24.43
N ASN A 259 2.90 -0.52 -23.46
CA ASN A 259 4.10 -1.24 -23.04
C ASN A 259 4.35 -2.53 -23.84
N TYR A 260 3.32 -3.16 -24.37
CA TYR A 260 3.47 -4.30 -25.29
C TYR A 260 4.23 -3.91 -26.56
N ASN A 261 3.96 -2.71 -27.10
CA ASN A 261 4.61 -2.20 -28.31
C ASN A 261 6.05 -1.69 -28.10
N LYS A 262 6.51 -1.57 -26.85
CA LYS A 262 7.91 -1.22 -26.58
C LYS A 262 8.76 -2.47 -26.74
N LYS A 263 9.63 -2.49 -27.76
CA LYS A 263 10.67 -3.53 -27.87
C LYS A 263 11.49 -3.56 -26.57
N CYS A 264 11.66 -4.74 -25.99
CA CYS A 264 12.61 -4.95 -24.90
C CYS A 264 13.98 -4.45 -25.35
N LYS A 265 14.51 -3.44 -24.66
CA LYS A 265 15.89 -3.00 -24.81
C LYS A 265 16.78 -3.80 -23.89
#